data_AF-A0A0G1B9A0-F1
#
_entry.id   AF-A0A0G1B9A0-F1
#
_cell.length_a   1.000
_cell.length_b   1.000
_cell.length_c   1.000
_cell.angle_alpha   90.00
_cell.angle_beta   90.00
_cell.angle_gamma   90.00
#
_symmetry.space_group_name_H-M   'P 1'
#
loop_
_entity.id
_entity.type
_entity.pdbx_description
1 polymer ?
#
loop_
_entity_poly.entity_id
_entity_poly.type
_entity_poly.pdbx_seq_one_letter_code
_entity_poly.pdbx_strand_id
1 'polypeptide(L)'
;MQALNRGNKKTDKNGWIKGIILVIAWILIFSLAKDLWQLKKGYVRIDEAKTRLVEEEAKNQMLKDKLSLVMTDEYKEKIIREQLNMQKIGEVVAVLPKGDLLAIKEATEEEKQVENWEKWWSLLK
;
A
#
# COMPACT_ATOMS: atom_id res chain seq x y z
N MET A 1 16.43 77.27 -33.56
CA MET A 1 16.40 77.15 -32.09
C MET A 1 15.34 76.12 -31.71
N GLN A 2 15.74 75.02 -31.08
CA GLN A 2 14.82 73.92 -30.69
C GLN A 2 14.11 74.30 -29.38
N ALA A 3 12.78 74.42 -29.42
CA ALA A 3 11.97 74.53 -28.22
C ALA A 3 11.59 73.12 -27.74
N LEU A 4 12.16 72.74 -26.60
CA LEU A 4 11.92 71.46 -25.94
C LEU A 4 10.49 71.41 -25.40
N ASN A 5 9.64 70.62 -26.06
CA ASN A 5 8.32 70.24 -25.56
C ASN A 5 8.47 69.29 -24.37
N ARG A 6 8.51 69.81 -23.14
CA ARG A 6 8.44 69.01 -21.91
C ARG A 6 6.99 68.63 -21.66
N GLY A 7 6.59 67.48 -22.19
CA GLY A 7 5.33 66.81 -21.86
C GLY A 7 5.27 66.52 -20.36
N ASN A 8 4.49 67.33 -19.64
CA ASN A 8 4.21 67.16 -18.23
C ASN A 8 3.33 65.92 -18.06
N LYS A 9 3.93 64.77 -17.72
CA LYS A 9 3.18 63.54 -17.40
C LYS A 9 2.45 63.78 -16.08
N LYS A 10 1.17 64.16 -16.17
CA LYS A 10 0.24 64.10 -15.05
C LYS A 10 0.22 62.65 -14.58
N THR A 11 0.78 62.41 -13.40
CA THR A 11 0.71 61.12 -12.75
C THR A 11 -0.71 60.95 -12.22
N ASP A 12 -1.45 60.04 -12.84
CA ASP A 12 -2.79 59.66 -12.41
C ASP A 12 -2.67 58.94 -11.07
N LYS A 13 -2.70 59.70 -9.95
CA LYS A 13 -2.55 59.19 -8.58
C LYS A 13 -3.47 58.00 -8.30
N ASN A 14 -4.65 57.98 -8.91
CA ASN A 14 -5.64 56.91 -8.80
C ASN A 14 -5.23 55.64 -9.54
N GLY A 15 -4.45 55.74 -10.62
CA GLY A 15 -3.91 54.59 -11.35
C GLY A 15 -2.82 53.87 -10.55
N TRP A 16 -1.99 54.63 -9.82
CA TRP A 16 -0.95 54.05 -8.97
C TRP A 16 -1.53 53.29 -7.77
N ILE A 17 -2.57 53.84 -7.13
CA ILE A 17 -3.29 53.17 -6.04
C ILE A 17 -3.95 51.87 -6.53
N LYS A 18 -4.57 51.88 -7.71
CA LYS A 18 -5.13 50.67 -8.34
C LYS A 18 -4.04 49.62 -8.60
N GLY A 19 -2.85 50.03 -9.05
CA GLY A 19 -1.71 49.13 -9.24
C GLY A 19 -1.26 48.48 -7.93
N ILE A 20 -1.15 49.25 -6.85
CA ILE A 20 -0.76 48.74 -5.51
C ILE A 20 -1.78 47.71 -5.00
N ILE A 21 -3.08 47.99 -5.15
CA ILE A 21 -4.16 47.06 -4.76
C ILE A 21 -4.07 45.76 -5.54
N LEU A 22 -3.75 45.82 -6.84
CA LEU A 22 -3.62 44.64 -7.69
C LEU A 22 -2.43 43.77 -7.28
N VAL A 23 -1.31 44.38 -6.90
CA VAL A 23 -0.14 43.67 -6.37
C VAL A 23 -0.45 43.01 -5.03
N ILE A 24 -1.14 43.69 -4.12
CA ILE A 24 -1.55 43.11 -2.83
C ILE A 24 -2.50 41.92 -3.04
N ALA A 25 -3.48 42.06 -3.94
CA ALA A 25 -4.39 40.98 -4.29
C ALA A 25 -3.63 39.77 -4.86
N TRP A 26 -2.63 40.00 -5.71
CA TRP A 26 -1.79 38.94 -6.26
C TRP A 26 -1.01 38.20 -5.18
N ILE A 27 -0.41 38.93 -4.23
CA ILE A 27 0.35 38.35 -3.12
C ILE A 27 -0.57 37.49 -2.24
N LEU A 28 -1.79 37.96 -1.96
CA LEU A 28 -2.77 37.21 -1.18
C LEU A 28 -3.14 35.90 -1.88
N ILE A 29 -3.46 35.94 -3.18
CA ILE A 29 -3.79 34.74 -3.96
C ILE A 29 -2.63 33.72 -3.90
N PHE A 30 -1.39 34.20 -4.03
CA PHE A 30 -0.21 33.34 -3.96
C PHE A 30 0.03 32.73 -2.56
N SER A 31 -0.22 33.50 -1.50
CA SER A 31 -0.14 33.03 -0.12
C SER A 31 -1.16 31.94 0.17
N LEU A 32 -2.43 32.17 -0.18
CA LEU A 32 -3.51 31.20 0.03
C LEU A 32 -3.27 29.90 -0.75
N ALA A 33 -2.79 30.00 -1.99
CA ALA A 33 -2.45 28.83 -2.80
C ALA A 33 -1.32 28.00 -2.16
N LYS A 34 -0.30 28.67 -1.61
CA LYS A 34 0.81 28.03 -0.91
C LYS A 34 0.36 27.35 0.39
N ASP A 35 -0.54 27.96 1.14
CA ASP A 35 -1.07 27.41 2.39
C ASP A 35 -1.92 26.17 2.14
N LEU A 36 -2.79 26.19 1.12
CA LEU A 36 -3.56 25.02 0.69
C LEU A 36 -2.66 23.85 0.27
N TRP A 37 -1.54 24.14 -0.40
CA TRP A 37 -0.56 23.12 -0.77
C TRP A 37 0.19 22.53 0.44
N GLN A 38 0.51 23.35 1.44
CA GLN A 38 1.13 22.88 2.67
C GLN A 38 0.16 22.03 3.51
N LEU A 39 -1.11 22.41 3.55
CA LEU A 39 -2.15 21.66 4.26
C LEU A 39 -2.30 20.25 3.67
N LYS A 40 -2.33 20.12 2.34
CA LYS A 40 -2.40 18.81 1.67
C LYS A 40 -1.20 17.91 2.00
N LYS A 41 0.01 18.47 2.11
CA LYS A 41 1.21 17.71 2.53
C LYS A 41 1.14 17.29 4.01
N GLY A 42 0.55 18.11 4.87
CA GLY A 42 0.32 17.79 6.28
C GLY A 42 -0.63 16.60 6.47
N TYR A 43 -1.72 16.57 5.72
CA TYR A 43 -2.69 15.46 5.78
C TYR A 43 -2.10 14.13 5.31
N VAL A 44 -1.31 14.11 4.23
CA VAL A 44 -0.65 12.88 3.75
C VAL A 44 0.29 12.29 4.81
N ARG A 45 1.01 13.13 5.54
CA ARG A 45 1.96 12.68 6.56
C ARG A 45 1.27 12.14 7.81
N ILE A 46 0.13 12.71 8.18
CA ILE A 46 -0.69 12.25 9.31
C ILE A 46 -1.39 10.95 8.95
N ASP A 47 -1.88 10.82 7.72
CA ASP A 47 -2.53 9.59 7.26
C ASP A 47 -1.53 8.43 7.23
N GLU A 48 -0.35 8.64 6.64
CA GLU A 48 0.72 7.62 6.59
C GLU A 48 1.18 7.20 7.99
N ALA A 49 1.30 8.14 8.94
CA ALA A 49 1.65 7.82 10.32
C ALA A 49 0.55 7.01 11.03
N LYS A 50 -0.73 7.31 10.78
CA LYS A 50 -1.87 6.54 11.31
C LYS A 50 -1.93 5.14 10.71
N THR A 51 -1.73 4.99 9.39
CA THR A 51 -1.72 3.68 8.74
C THR A 51 -0.61 2.80 9.31
N ARG A 52 0.60 3.36 9.49
CA ARG A 52 1.73 2.64 10.11
C ARG A 52 1.45 2.22 11.54
N LEU A 53 0.80 3.07 12.34
CA LEU A 53 0.42 2.70 13.71
C LEU A 53 -0.59 1.54 13.73
N VAL A 54 -1.62 1.60 12.89
CA VAL A 54 -2.64 0.53 12.79
C VAL A 54 -2.01 -0.79 12.34
N GLU A 55 -1.12 -0.76 11.34
CA GLU A 55 -0.41 -1.96 10.88
C GLU A 55 0.48 -2.55 11.98
N GLU A 56 1.19 -1.72 12.73
CA GLU A 56 2.10 -2.18 13.77
C GLU A 56 1.35 -2.71 15.01
N GLU A 57 0.22 -2.11 15.37
CA GLU A 57 -0.68 -2.63 16.40
C GLU A 57 -1.28 -3.98 16.01
N ALA A 58 -1.73 -4.13 14.75
CA ALA A 58 -2.23 -5.40 14.23
C ALA A 58 -1.16 -6.50 14.28
N LYS A 59 0.08 -6.19 13.86
CA LYS A 59 1.22 -7.13 13.98
C LYS A 59 1.50 -7.48 15.44
N ASN A 60 1.45 -6.51 16.35
CA ASN A 60 1.69 -6.76 17.77
C ASN A 60 0.65 -7.71 18.36
N GLN A 61 -0.63 -7.52 18.03
CA GLN A 61 -1.71 -8.41 18.44
C GLN A 61 -1.52 -9.82 17.87
N MET A 62 -1.26 -9.96 16.57
CA MET A 62 -1.00 -11.27 15.95
C MET A 62 0.21 -11.98 16.58
N LEU A 63 1.27 -11.24 16.93
CA LEU A 63 2.45 -11.80 17.59
C LEU A 63 2.14 -12.23 19.02
N LYS A 64 1.31 -11.49 19.76
CA LYS A 64 0.83 -11.88 21.10
C LYS A 64 -0.01 -13.15 21.04
N ASP A 65 -0.87 -13.29 20.04
CA ASP A 65 -1.70 -14.49 19.85
C ASP A 65 -0.85 -15.71 19.47
N LYS A 66 0.17 -15.53 18.63
CA LYS A 66 1.13 -16.60 18.34
C LYS A 66 1.96 -16.97 19.57
N LEU A 67 2.35 -15.98 20.37
CA LEU A 67 3.13 -16.21 21.58
C LEU A 67 2.30 -16.95 22.63
N SER A 68 1.01 -16.59 22.79
CA SER A 68 0.11 -17.31 23.71
C SER A 68 -0.08 -18.76 23.27
N LEU A 69 -0.25 -19.02 21.96
CA LEU A 69 -0.33 -20.37 21.40
C LEU A 69 0.94 -21.19 21.69
N VAL A 70 2.12 -20.63 21.43
CA VAL A 70 3.42 -21.33 21.61
C VAL A 70 3.76 -21.55 23.09
N MET A 71 3.31 -20.67 23.98
CA MET A 71 3.54 -20.80 25.43
C MET A 71 2.67 -21.88 26.08
N THR A 72 1.61 -22.35 25.41
CA THR A 72 0.78 -23.44 25.94
C THR A 72 1.59 -24.72 26.10
N ASP A 73 1.30 -25.47 27.16
CA ASP A 73 2.02 -26.72 27.44
C ASP A 73 1.71 -27.81 26.41
N GLU A 74 0.54 -27.76 25.76
CA GLU A 74 0.17 -28.64 24.65
C GLU A 74 1.08 -28.44 23.42
N TYR A 75 1.43 -27.19 23.11
CA TYR A 75 2.37 -26.88 22.02
C TYR A 75 3.78 -27.37 22.34
N LYS A 76 4.25 -27.18 23.58
CA LYS A 76 5.55 -27.69 24.02
C LYS A 76 5.61 -29.21 23.96
N GLU A 77 4.56 -29.89 24.41
CA GLU A 77 4.46 -31.35 24.34
C GLU A 77 4.47 -31.83 22.88
N LYS A 78 3.75 -31.14 21.99
CA LYS A 78 3.78 -31.43 20.55
C LYS A 78 5.18 -31.31 19.96
N ILE A 79 5.91 -30.23 20.26
CA ILE A 79 7.29 -30.05 19.79
C ILE A 79 8.22 -31.12 20.36
N ILE A 80 8.12 -31.42 21.65
CA ILE A 80 8.92 -32.48 22.28
C ILE A 80 8.64 -33.84 21.62
N ARG A 81 7.37 -34.12 21.32
CA ARG A 81 6.94 -35.36 20.65
C ARG A 81 7.49 -35.46 19.22
N GLU A 82 7.41 -34.38 18.45
CA GLU A 82 7.98 -34.30 17.09
C GLU A 82 9.50 -34.48 17.10
N GLN A 83 10.21 -33.82 18.02
CA GLN A 83 11.67 -33.90 18.16
C GLN A 83 12.15 -35.29 18.59
N LEU A 84 11.41 -35.94 19.48
CA LEU A 84 11.72 -37.29 19.96
C LEU A 84 11.12 -38.39 19.06
N ASN A 85 10.50 -38.01 17.94
CA ASN A 85 9.85 -38.90 16.98
C ASN A 85 8.86 -39.88 17.66
N MET A 86 8.28 -39.46 18.79
CA MET A 86 7.32 -40.22 19.58
C MET A 86 5.91 -40.04 19.01
N GLN A 87 5.03 -41.02 19.18
CA GLN A 87 3.65 -40.95 18.68
C GLN A 87 2.68 -40.86 19.85
N LYS A 88 1.55 -40.16 19.67
CA LYS A 88 0.47 -40.21 20.66
C LYS A 88 -0.12 -41.63 20.65
N ILE A 89 -0.63 -42.07 21.80
CA ILE A 89 -1.38 -43.33 21.89
C ILE A 89 -2.61 -43.21 20.97
N GLY A 90 -2.59 -43.91 19.82
CA GLY A 90 -3.67 -43.92 18.81
C GLY A 90 -3.34 -43.34 17.43
N GLU A 91 -2.15 -42.78 17.18
CA GLU A 91 -1.73 -42.35 15.83
C GLU A 91 -1.01 -43.48 15.08
N VAL A 92 -1.35 -43.70 13.81
CA VAL A 92 -0.70 -44.69 12.93
C VAL A 92 0.13 -43.96 11.88
N VAL A 93 1.45 -44.16 11.88
CA VAL A 93 2.32 -43.63 10.83
C VAL A 93 2.18 -44.49 9.58
N ALA A 94 1.48 -43.95 8.57
CA ALA A 94 1.41 -44.53 7.24
C ALA A 94 2.71 -44.23 6.48
N VAL A 95 3.61 -45.21 6.45
CA VAL A 95 4.80 -45.16 5.58
C VAL A 95 4.34 -45.47 4.15
N LEU A 96 4.13 -44.43 3.35
CA LEU A 96 3.82 -44.59 1.92
C LEU A 96 5.07 -45.10 1.18
N PRO A 97 5.01 -46.25 0.49
CA PRO A 97 6.10 -46.69 -0.37
C PRO A 97 6.29 -45.66 -1.49
N LYS A 98 7.54 -45.27 -1.74
CA LYS A 98 7.92 -44.22 -2.72
C LYS A 98 7.46 -44.50 -4.16
N GLY A 99 6.91 -45.69 -4.44
CA GLY A 99 6.38 -46.10 -5.74
C GLY A 99 5.00 -45.51 -6.09
N ASP A 100 4.14 -45.23 -5.11
CA ASP A 100 2.75 -44.80 -5.39
C ASP A 100 2.61 -43.29 -5.60
N LEU A 101 3.63 -42.51 -5.23
CA LEU A 101 3.64 -41.05 -5.48
C LEU A 101 3.87 -40.72 -6.97
N LEU A 102 4.34 -41.69 -7.76
CA LEU A 102 4.50 -41.54 -9.21
C LEU A 102 3.20 -41.83 -9.97
N ALA A 103 2.37 -42.75 -9.48
CA ALA A 103 1.08 -43.07 -10.08
C ALA A 103 0.06 -41.92 -9.96
N ILE A 104 0.13 -41.12 -8.89
CA ILE A 104 -0.74 -39.95 -8.72
C ILE A 104 -0.33 -38.80 -9.65
N LYS A 105 0.96 -38.71 -10.02
CA LYS A 105 1.45 -37.70 -10.98
C LYS A 105 1.08 -38.03 -12.43
N GLU A 106 0.95 -39.31 -12.78
CA GLU A 106 0.56 -39.74 -14.13
C GLU A 106 -0.96 -39.63 -14.38
N ALA A 107 -1.78 -39.49 -13.34
CA ALA A 107 -3.21 -39.19 -13.46
C ALA A 107 -3.54 -37.69 -13.55
N THR A 108 -2.52 -36.82 -13.65
CA THR A 108 -2.71 -35.48 -14.19
C THR A 108 -2.39 -35.59 -15.66
N GLU A 109 -3.42 -35.90 -16.45
CA GLU A 109 -3.36 -35.74 -17.90
C GLU A 109 -2.65 -34.41 -18.20
N GLU A 110 -1.69 -34.46 -19.12
CA GLU A 110 -1.04 -33.28 -19.65
C GLU A 110 -2.14 -32.37 -20.23
N GLU A 111 -2.70 -31.48 -19.40
CA GLU A 111 -3.47 -30.35 -19.87
C GLU A 111 -2.49 -29.52 -20.70
N LYS A 112 -2.51 -29.75 -22.01
CA LYS A 112 -1.93 -28.81 -22.99
C LYS A 112 -2.29 -27.42 -22.49
N GLN A 113 -1.29 -26.56 -22.33
CA GLN A 113 -1.48 -25.15 -22.03
C GLN A 113 -2.19 -24.50 -23.21
N VAL A 114 -3.49 -24.73 -23.29
CA VAL A 114 -4.43 -24.16 -24.24
C VAL A 114 -4.81 -22.81 -23.66
N GLU A 115 -4.60 -21.73 -24.42
CA GLU A 115 -4.99 -20.40 -24.00
C GLU A 115 -6.50 -20.36 -23.71
N ASN A 116 -6.93 -19.54 -22.74
CA ASN A 116 -8.31 -19.58 -22.22
C ASN A 116 -9.37 -19.46 -23.34
N TRP A 117 -9.11 -18.72 -24.42
CA TRP A 117 -10.05 -18.55 -25.54
C TRP A 117 -10.28 -19.83 -26.35
N GLU A 118 -9.26 -20.66 -26.53
CA GLU A 118 -9.38 -21.95 -27.24
C GLU A 118 -10.25 -22.93 -26.45
N LYS A 119 -10.21 -22.88 -25.10
CA LYS A 119 -11.11 -23.65 -24.23
C LYS A 119 -12.58 -23.25 -24.40
N TRP A 120 -12.88 -21.98 -24.67
CA TRP A 120 -14.26 -21.53 -24.91
C TRP A 120 -14.76 -21.95 -26.29
N TRP A 121 -13.88 -21.97 -27.28
CA TRP A 121 -14.26 -22.34 -28.65
C TRP A 121 -14.55 -23.84 -28.78
N SER A 122 -13.85 -24.69 -28.04
CA SER A 122 -14.10 -26.15 -28.04
C SER A 122 -15.48 -26.51 -27.48
N LEU A 123 -16.05 -25.69 -26.61
CA LEU A 123 -17.40 -25.88 -26.05
C LEU A 123 -18.53 -25.52 -27.03
N LEU A 124 -18.22 -24.77 -28.09
CA LEU A 124 -19.20 -24.30 -29.08
C LEU A 124 -19.25 -25.17 -30.34
N LYS A 125 -18.39 -26.19 -30.45
CA LYS A 125 -18.39 -27.17 -31.54
C LYS A 125 -19.23 -28.39 -31.16
#